data_AF-A0A949UMA1-F1
#
_entry.id   AF-A0A949UMA1-F1
#
_cell.length_a   1.000
_cell.length_b   1.000
_cell.length_c   1.000
_cell.angle_alpha   90.00
_cell.angle_beta   90.00
_cell.angle_gamma   90.00
#
_symmetry.space_group_name_H-M   'P 1'
#
loop_
_entity.id
_entity.type
_entity.pdbx_description
1 polymer ?
#
loop_
_entity_poly.entity_id
_entity_poly.type
_entity_poly.pdbx_seq_one_letter_code
_entity_poly.pdbx_strand_id
1 'polypeptide(L)'
;MDELADRPSPIDLNDELRSRIASNLARHDRVEVPLEGRRHAAVAILLVDSVVGSDLDDPHGASQVDLSVIPSDTSDLDGRMAAVAGGASFVLCRRSSRLNTHAAQWALPGGRLDSGESVVDAALRETDEEVGVRLDESSVLGVLDDYPTR
;
A
#
# COMPACT_ATOMS: atom_id res chain seq x y z
N MET A 1 5.12 -11.91 31.72
CA MET A 1 4.23 -12.88 31.08
C MET A 1 4.28 -12.49 29.61
N ASP A 2 4.82 -13.36 28.77
CA ASP A 2 5.42 -12.98 27.49
C ASP A 2 4.34 -12.72 26.43
N GLU A 3 3.94 -11.45 26.30
CA GLU A 3 2.88 -10.93 25.42
C GLU A 3 3.25 -11.03 23.92
N LEU A 4 4.46 -11.50 23.61
CA LEU A 4 4.98 -11.70 22.25
C LEU A 4 4.67 -13.09 21.67
N ALA A 5 4.18 -14.04 22.47
CA ALA A 5 4.14 -15.46 22.09
C ALA A 5 2.96 -15.89 21.18
N ASP A 6 1.95 -15.03 20.97
CA ASP A 6 0.74 -15.38 20.19
C ASP A 6 0.61 -14.57 18.88
N ARG A 7 1.67 -13.88 18.44
CA ARG A 7 1.62 -13.14 17.17
C ARG A 7 1.78 -14.11 16.00
N PRO A 8 0.93 -14.03 14.97
CA PRO A 8 1.09 -14.86 13.78
C PRO A 8 2.47 -14.61 13.18
N SER A 9 3.14 -15.68 12.76
CA SER A 9 4.44 -15.57 12.11
C SER A 9 4.32 -14.68 10.87
N PRO A 10 5.31 -13.80 10.62
CA PRO A 10 5.36 -13.00 9.40
C PRO A 10 5.21 -13.85 8.13
N ILE A 11 4.57 -13.28 7.12
CA ILE A 11 4.50 -13.91 5.80
C ILE A 11 5.79 -13.58 5.07
N ASP A 12 6.57 -14.56 4.65
CA ASP A 12 7.81 -14.30 3.91
C ASP A 12 7.54 -13.77 2.50
N LEU A 13 8.23 -12.69 2.10
CA LEU A 13 8.23 -12.22 0.70
C LEU A 13 9.17 -13.09 -0.14
N ASN A 14 8.64 -14.19 -0.68
CA ASN A 14 9.39 -15.14 -1.50
C ASN A 14 8.69 -15.41 -2.84
N ASP A 15 9.36 -16.17 -3.72
CA ASP A 15 8.84 -16.48 -5.05
C ASP A 15 7.52 -17.28 -5.01
N GLU A 16 7.32 -18.11 -3.98
CA GLU A 16 6.06 -18.85 -3.79
C GLU A 16 4.91 -17.89 -3.49
N LEU A 17 5.11 -16.91 -2.60
CA LEU A 17 4.11 -15.88 -2.33
C LEU A 17 3.83 -15.06 -3.59
N ARG A 18 4.87 -14.64 -4.33
CA ARG A 18 4.71 -13.87 -5.58
C ARG A 18 3.92 -14.67 -6.63
N SER A 19 4.26 -15.94 -6.80
CA SER A 19 3.56 -16.86 -7.71
C SER A 19 2.09 -17.04 -7.31
N ARG A 20 1.82 -17.20 -6.01
CA ARG A 20 0.46 -17.32 -5.49
C ARG A 20 -0.36 -16.04 -5.71
N ILE A 21 0.23 -14.86 -5.46
CA ILE A 21 -0.42 -13.57 -5.73
C ILE A 21 -0.74 -13.46 -7.23
N ALA A 22 0.24 -13.69 -8.09
CA ALA A 22 0.05 -13.62 -9.54
C ALA A 22 -1.01 -14.61 -10.03
N SER A 23 -1.01 -15.85 -9.53
CA SER A 23 -2.02 -16.85 -9.88
C SER A 23 -3.42 -16.47 -9.38
N ASN A 24 -3.53 -15.82 -8.22
CA ASN A 24 -4.83 -15.38 -7.71
C ASN A 24 -5.36 -14.21 -8.53
N LEU A 25 -4.51 -13.22 -8.83
CA LEU A 25 -4.87 -12.07 -9.66
C LEU A 25 -5.22 -12.48 -11.09
N ALA A 26 -4.51 -13.45 -11.69
CA ALA A 26 -4.82 -13.96 -13.01
C ALA A 26 -6.18 -14.69 -13.09
N ARG A 27 -6.72 -15.16 -11.95
CA ARG A 27 -8.04 -15.81 -11.84
C ARG A 27 -9.11 -14.87 -11.32
N HIS A 28 -8.73 -13.66 -10.91
CA HIS A 28 -9.64 -12.66 -10.39
C HIS A 28 -10.43 -12.04 -11.54
N ASP A 29 -11.76 -12.07 -11.43
CA ASP A 29 -12.63 -11.43 -12.40
C ASP A 29 -12.68 -9.93 -12.11
N ARG A 30 -11.84 -9.17 -12.80
CA ARG A 30 -11.64 -7.74 -12.55
C ARG A 30 -12.90 -6.95 -12.88
N VAL A 31 -13.37 -6.18 -11.92
CA VAL A 31 -14.43 -5.20 -12.12
C VAL A 31 -13.82 -3.91 -12.65
N GLU A 32 -14.16 -3.57 -13.89
CA GLU A 32 -13.83 -2.28 -14.50
C GLU A 32 -15.00 -1.31 -14.38
N VAL A 33 -14.72 -0.06 -14.04
CA VAL A 33 -15.74 0.97 -13.86
C VAL A 33 -15.63 2.00 -14.98
N PRO A 34 -16.71 2.28 -15.74
CA PRO A 34 -16.69 3.32 -16.76
C PRO A 34 -16.32 4.68 -16.15
N LEU A 35 -15.53 5.47 -16.87
CA LEU A 35 -15.07 6.76 -16.36
C LEU A 35 -16.21 7.75 -16.09
N GLU A 36 -17.32 7.71 -16.85
CA GLU A 36 -18.48 8.61 -16.65
C GLU A 36 -18.10 10.10 -16.50
N GLY A 37 -17.08 10.57 -17.24
CA GLY A 37 -16.56 11.94 -17.15
C GLY A 37 -15.57 12.19 -16.00
N ARG A 38 -15.23 11.17 -15.22
CA ARG A 38 -14.17 11.18 -14.20
C ARG A 38 -12.81 10.94 -14.85
N ARG A 39 -11.76 11.19 -14.08
CA ARG A 39 -10.37 10.99 -14.50
C ARG A 39 -9.88 9.64 -14.03
N HIS A 40 -9.05 9.00 -14.85
CA HIS A 40 -8.38 7.76 -14.48
C HIS A 40 -7.10 8.07 -13.67
N ALA A 41 -6.82 7.24 -12.69
CA ALA A 41 -5.60 7.27 -11.90
C ALA A 41 -5.13 5.84 -11.66
N ALA A 42 -3.82 5.66 -11.53
CA ALA A 42 -3.20 4.41 -11.17
C ALA A 42 -2.65 4.50 -9.74
N VAL A 43 -2.80 3.42 -8.99
CA VAL A 43 -2.32 3.30 -7.62
C VAL A 43 -1.55 1.99 -7.50
N ALA A 44 -0.33 2.05 -6.97
CA ALA A 44 0.54 0.89 -6.82
C ALA A 44 0.49 0.32 -5.39
N ILE A 45 0.33 -1.00 -5.26
CA ILE A 45 0.64 -1.71 -4.01
C ILE A 45 2.05 -2.30 -4.17
N LEU A 46 3.04 -1.56 -3.69
CA LEU A 46 4.44 -1.98 -3.76
C LEU A 46 4.77 -2.92 -2.61
N LEU A 47 5.00 -4.21 -2.93
CA LEU A 47 5.41 -5.22 -1.94
C LEU A 47 6.90 -5.13 -1.65
N VAL A 48 7.26 -5.11 -0.36
CA VAL A 48 8.63 -5.04 0.13
C VAL A 48 8.85 -6.04 1.25
N ASP A 49 10.09 -6.50 1.39
CA ASP A 49 10.47 -7.31 2.54
C ASP A 49 10.85 -6.39 3.70
N SER A 50 10.16 -6.55 4.82
CA SER A 50 10.38 -5.75 6.03
C SER A 50 11.22 -6.51 7.04
N VAL A 51 12.14 -5.80 7.70
CA VAL A 51 13.08 -6.40 8.65
C VAL A 51 12.53 -6.25 10.06
N VAL A 52 12.53 -7.35 10.82
CA VAL A 52 12.07 -7.33 12.23
C VAL A 52 12.80 -6.24 13.02
N GLY A 53 12.02 -5.38 13.69
CA GLY A 53 12.53 -4.28 14.51
C GLY A 53 12.89 -3.01 13.75
N SER A 54 12.65 -2.92 12.44
CA SER A 54 12.89 -1.69 11.67
C SER A 54 11.85 -0.58 11.91
N ASP A 55 10.87 -0.83 12.77
CA ASP A 55 9.72 0.02 13.05
C ASP A 55 9.70 0.56 14.50
N LEU A 56 10.80 0.37 15.24
CA LEU A 56 10.90 0.86 16.62
C LEU A 56 11.03 2.38 16.70
N ASP A 57 11.58 3.00 15.66
CA ASP A 57 11.78 4.44 15.56
C ASP A 57 10.87 5.05 14.49
N ASP A 58 9.67 5.47 14.88
CA ASP A 58 8.78 6.24 13.99
C ASP A 58 9.08 7.76 14.13
N PRO A 59 9.64 8.42 13.10
CA PRO A 59 9.91 9.86 13.13
C PRO A 59 8.62 10.71 13.16
N HIS A 60 7.46 10.07 12.99
CA HIS A 60 6.14 10.67 12.93
C HIS A 60 5.20 10.02 13.95
N GLY A 61 5.58 10.13 15.23
CA GLY A 61 4.80 9.58 16.34
C GLY A 61 3.29 9.83 16.23
N ALA A 62 2.53 8.78 16.52
CA ALA A 62 1.07 8.80 16.45
C ALA A 62 0.50 9.99 17.26
N SER A 63 -0.19 10.91 16.58
CA SER A 63 -1.17 11.77 17.25
C SER A 63 -2.27 10.87 17.82
N GLN A 64 -3.01 11.30 18.85
CA GLN A 64 -4.22 10.58 19.28
C GLN A 64 -5.20 10.50 18.09
N VAL A 65 -5.15 9.39 17.36
CA VAL A 65 -6.09 9.09 16.28
C VAL A 65 -7.32 8.51 16.97
N ASP A 66 -8.48 9.03 16.64
CA ASP A 66 -9.74 8.41 17.05
C ASP A 66 -9.89 7.08 16.30
N LEU A 67 -9.51 5.98 16.97
CA LEU A 67 -9.54 4.62 16.40
C LEU A 67 -10.96 4.04 16.35
N SER A 68 -11.97 4.75 16.87
CA SER A 68 -13.38 4.32 16.85
C SER A 68 -13.98 4.18 15.44
N VAL A 69 -13.30 4.70 14.41
CA VAL A 69 -13.70 4.59 13.01
C VAL A 69 -13.27 3.27 12.35
N ILE A 70 -12.39 2.49 12.98
CA ILE A 70 -11.93 1.20 12.44
C ILE A 70 -12.98 0.12 12.78
N PRO A 71 -13.49 -0.62 11.78
CA PRO A 71 -14.44 -1.70 12.02
C PRO A 71 -13.72 -2.94 12.56
N SER A 72 -13.25 -2.88 13.82
CA SER A 72 -12.73 -4.00 14.60
C SER A 72 -12.57 -3.59 16.07
N ASP A 73 -12.27 -4.54 16.95
CA ASP A 73 -11.80 -4.22 18.30
C ASP A 73 -10.41 -3.57 18.23
N THR A 74 -10.33 -2.31 18.65
CA THR A 74 -9.09 -1.53 18.69
C THR A 74 -8.63 -1.24 20.11
N SER A 75 -9.17 -1.92 21.13
CA SER A 75 -8.87 -1.63 22.53
C SER A 75 -7.38 -1.78 22.88
N ASP A 76 -6.67 -2.66 22.15
CA ASP A 76 -5.22 -2.88 22.30
C ASP A 76 -4.36 -2.09 21.28
N LEU A 77 -4.97 -1.22 20.47
CA LEU A 77 -4.27 -0.42 19.48
C LEU A 77 -4.06 1.00 20.02
N ASP A 78 -2.80 1.44 20.09
CA ASP A 78 -2.42 2.79 20.53
C ASP A 78 -2.08 3.73 19.35
N GLY A 79 -2.31 3.25 18.12
CA GLY A 79 -2.02 3.95 16.88
C GLY A 79 -0.55 3.91 16.46
N ARG A 80 0.33 3.23 17.22
CA ARG A 80 1.74 3.03 16.85
C ARG A 80 1.91 1.80 15.97
N MET A 81 2.80 1.89 15.00
CA MET A 81 3.27 0.76 14.20
C MET A 81 4.59 0.26 14.77
N ALA A 82 4.57 -0.35 15.95
CA ALA A 82 5.78 -0.84 16.62
C ALA A 82 5.76 -2.37 16.78
N ALA A 83 6.93 -2.99 16.59
CA ALA A 83 7.13 -4.43 16.61
C ALA A 83 6.25 -5.23 15.62
N VAL A 84 5.68 -4.58 14.60
CA VAL A 84 4.92 -5.20 13.50
C VAL A 84 5.78 -5.52 12.29
N ALA A 85 7.00 -4.96 12.21
CA ALA A 85 7.92 -5.22 11.11
C ALA A 85 8.39 -6.69 11.05
N GLY A 86 8.58 -7.17 9.82
CA GLY A 86 8.94 -8.55 9.51
C GLY A 86 8.14 -9.08 8.32
N GLY A 87 8.85 -9.57 7.30
CA GLY A 87 8.26 -10.23 6.12
C GLY A 87 7.56 -9.27 5.15
N ALA A 88 6.72 -9.84 4.29
CA ALA A 88 5.98 -9.17 3.24
C ALA A 88 5.12 -8.02 3.79
N SER A 89 5.46 -6.83 3.34
CA SER A 89 4.84 -5.55 3.70
C SER A 89 4.53 -4.75 2.44
N PHE A 90 3.82 -3.63 2.56
CA PHE A 90 3.62 -2.71 1.45
C PHE A 90 3.90 -1.26 1.84
N VAL A 91 4.24 -0.44 0.84
CA VAL A 91 4.64 0.95 1.03
C VAL A 91 3.42 1.87 1.13
N LEU A 92 3.42 2.75 2.13
CA LEU A 92 2.54 3.91 2.23
C LEU A 92 3.38 5.19 2.22
N CYS A 93 2.98 6.15 1.40
CA CYS A 93 3.56 7.47 1.30
C CYS A 93 2.77 8.46 2.14
N ARG A 94 3.46 9.32 2.88
CA ARG A 94 2.84 10.46 3.57
C ARG A 94 2.93 11.69 2.67
N ARG A 95 1.77 12.22 2.26
CA ARG A 95 1.76 13.41 1.38
C ARG A 95 2.37 14.63 2.08
N SER A 96 3.25 15.33 1.36
CA SER A 96 3.91 16.55 1.83
C SER A 96 2.90 17.60 2.31
N SER A 97 3.19 18.24 3.45
CA SER A 97 2.32 19.22 4.12
C SER A 97 2.13 20.55 3.35
N ARG A 98 2.75 20.70 2.17
CA ARG A 98 2.70 21.92 1.34
C ARG A 98 1.56 21.96 0.31
N LEU A 99 0.72 20.93 0.22
CA LEU A 99 -0.48 20.93 -0.64
C LEU A 99 -1.71 21.36 0.17
N ASN A 100 -2.46 22.34 -0.35
CA ASN A 100 -3.54 23.07 0.34
C ASN A 100 -4.78 22.22 0.72
N THR A 101 -4.77 20.90 0.51
CA THR A 101 -5.86 19.99 0.90
C THR A 101 -5.27 18.63 1.26
N HIS A 102 -5.68 18.05 2.39
CA HIS A 102 -5.25 16.72 2.88
C HIS A 102 -3.76 16.55 3.23
N ALA A 103 -3.16 17.54 3.88
CA ALA A 103 -1.81 17.40 4.45
C ALA A 103 -1.71 16.19 5.40
N ALA A 104 -0.59 15.46 5.34
CA ALA A 104 -0.23 14.37 6.25
C ALA A 104 -1.04 13.06 6.18
N GLN A 105 -1.91 12.89 5.17
CA GLN A 105 -2.56 11.59 4.93
C GLN A 105 -1.58 10.56 4.38
N TRP A 106 -1.74 9.31 4.83
CA TRP A 106 -1.09 8.13 4.27
C TRP A 106 -1.86 7.66 3.04
N ALA A 107 -1.14 7.41 1.95
CA ALA A 107 -1.69 6.91 0.70
C ALA A 107 -0.72 5.93 0.06
N LEU A 108 -1.24 5.03 -0.77
CA LEU A 108 -0.40 4.26 -1.69
C LEU A 108 0.20 5.20 -2.75
N PRO A 109 1.39 4.88 -3.31
CA PRO A 109 1.95 5.62 -4.43
C PRO A 109 0.98 5.64 -5.61
N GLY A 110 0.86 6.78 -6.28
CA GLY A 110 -0.01 6.85 -7.46
C GLY A 110 -0.46 8.23 -7.86
N GLY A 111 -0.95 8.30 -9.10
CA GLY A 111 -1.30 9.56 -9.74
C GLY A 111 -2.15 9.36 -10.98
N ARG A 112 -2.35 10.45 -11.71
CA ARG A 112 -3.23 10.45 -12.89
C ARG A 112 -2.55 9.73 -14.04
N LEU A 113 -3.35 9.09 -14.88
CA LEU A 113 -2.85 8.59 -16.15
C LEU A 113 -2.60 9.78 -17.09
N ASP A 114 -1.47 9.74 -17.79
CA ASP A 114 -1.17 10.62 -18.90
C ASP A 114 -1.77 10.12 -20.23
N SER A 115 -1.77 10.98 -21.24
CA SER A 115 -2.38 10.65 -22.54
C SER A 115 -1.60 9.53 -23.22
N GLY A 116 -2.30 8.42 -23.51
CA GLY A 116 -1.71 7.24 -24.18
C GLY A 116 -1.02 6.27 -23.22
N GLU A 117 -1.02 6.55 -21.92
CA GLU A 117 -0.42 5.72 -20.88
C GLU A 117 -1.39 4.60 -20.44
N SER A 118 -0.88 3.39 -20.19
CA SER A 118 -1.67 2.34 -19.54
C SER A 118 -1.71 2.53 -18.02
N VAL A 119 -2.61 1.84 -17.32
CA VAL A 119 -2.63 1.86 -15.83
C VAL A 119 -1.33 1.33 -15.23
N VAL A 120 -0.67 0.38 -15.89
CA VAL A 120 0.58 -0.21 -15.44
C VAL A 120 1.72 0.79 -15.62
N ASP A 121 1.81 1.42 -16.79
CA ASP A 121 2.81 2.46 -17.07
C ASP A 121 2.73 3.59 -16.04
N ALA A 122 1.52 4.07 -15.77
CA ALA A 122 1.28 5.12 -14.78
C ALA A 122 1.70 4.69 -13.37
N ALA A 123 1.34 3.47 -12.94
CA ALA A 123 1.74 2.97 -11.63
C ALA A 123 3.26 2.86 -11.48
N LEU A 124 3.96 2.39 -12.52
CA LEU A 124 5.42 2.27 -12.52
C LEU A 124 6.09 3.65 -12.50
N ARG A 125 5.60 4.61 -13.31
CA ARG A 125 6.10 5.99 -13.35
C ARG A 125 5.93 6.67 -12.00
N GLU A 126 4.72 6.65 -11.42
CA GLU A 126 4.44 7.28 -10.12
C GLU A 126 5.26 6.62 -8.99
N THR A 127 5.52 5.31 -9.08
CA THR A 127 6.41 4.63 -8.13
C THR A 127 7.86 5.15 -8.20
N ASP A 128 8.40 5.42 -9.40
CA ASP A 128 9.71 6.08 -9.55
C ASP A 128 9.67 7.52 -9.04
N GLU A 129 8.64 8.30 -9.41
CA GLU A 129 8.54 9.71 -9.04
C GLU A 129 8.38 9.94 -7.53
N GLU A 130 7.51 9.17 -6.86
CA GLU A 130 7.18 9.38 -5.45
C GLU A 130 8.10 8.63 -4.48
N VAL A 131 8.63 7.47 -4.88
CA VAL A 131 9.41 6.58 -4.00
C VAL A 131 10.87 6.38 -4.50
N GLY A 132 11.18 6.76 -5.75
CA GLY A 132 12.52 6.59 -6.33
C GLY A 132 12.84 5.14 -6.72
N VAL A 133 11.82 4.29 -6.86
CA VAL A 133 11.98 2.86 -7.17
C VAL A 133 11.61 2.62 -8.64
N ARG A 134 12.64 2.33 -9.45
CA ARG A 134 12.46 1.95 -10.86
C ARG A 134 12.23 0.46 -11.01
N LEU A 135 11.10 0.10 -11.59
CA LEU A 135 10.72 -1.26 -11.93
C LEU A 135 10.27 -1.30 -13.39
N ASP A 136 10.36 -2.49 -13.98
CA ASP A 136 9.79 -2.77 -15.29
C ASP A 136 8.50 -3.61 -15.15
N GLU A 137 7.80 -3.81 -16.27
CA GLU A 137 6.56 -4.59 -16.32
C GLU A 137 6.71 -6.02 -15.78
N SER A 138 7.91 -6.62 -15.82
CA SER A 138 8.14 -7.97 -15.29
C SER A 138 8.01 -8.04 -13.76
N SER A 139 8.03 -6.89 -13.10
CA SER A 139 7.82 -6.76 -11.66
C SER A 139 6.33 -6.75 -11.27
N VAL A 140 5.41 -6.60 -12.23
CA VAL A 140 3.97 -6.48 -12.00
C VAL A 140 3.35 -7.86 -11.85
N LEU A 141 2.72 -8.10 -10.69
CA LEU A 141 2.07 -9.39 -10.40
C LEU A 141 0.63 -9.47 -10.92
N GLY A 142 -0.01 -8.34 -11.21
CA GLY A 142 -1.38 -8.26 -11.74
C GLY A 142 -2.05 -6.93 -11.42
N VAL A 143 -3.33 -6.81 -11.76
CA VAL A 143 -4.15 -5.61 -11.57
C VAL A 143 -5.42 -5.99 -10.80
N LEU A 144 -5.86 -5.11 -9.90
CA LEU A 144 -7.08 -5.27 -9.09
C LEU A 144 -8.27 -4.50 -9.71
N ASP A 145 -9.43 -4.59 -9.07
CA ASP A 145 -10.64 -3.87 -9.45
C ASP A 145 -10.44 -2.35 -9.49
N ASP A 146 -11.20 -1.70 -10.36
CA ASP A 146 -11.31 -0.25 -10.34
C ASP A 146 -12.06 0.21 -9.09
N TYR A 147 -11.55 1.26 -8.45
CA TYR A 147 -12.16 1.85 -7.27
C TYR A 147 -12.65 3.28 -7.54
N PRO A 148 -13.97 3.51 -7.66
CA PRO A 148 -14.50 4.84 -7.94
C PRO A 148 -14.42 5.74 -6.71
N THR A 149 -13.51 6.71 -6.75
CA THR A 149 -13.44 7.78 -5.75
C THR A 149 -14.39 8.93 -6.10
N ARG A 150 -14.85 9.67 -5.08
CA ARG A 150 -15.71 10.87 -5.24
C ARG A 150 -14.91 12.11 -5.57
#